data_AF-A0A7J7LNW9-F1
#
_entry.id   AF-A0A7J7LNW9-F1
#
_cell.length_a   1.000
_cell.length_b   1.000
_cell.length_c   1.000
_cell.angle_alpha   90.00
_cell.angle_beta   90.00
_cell.angle_gamma   90.00
#
_symmetry.space_group_name_H-M   'P 1'
#
loop_
_entity.id
_entity.type
_entity.pdbx_description
1 polymer ?
#
loop_
_entity_poly.entity_id
_entity_poly.type
_entity_poly.pdbx_seq_one_letter_code
_entity_poly.pdbx_strand_id
1 'polypeptide(L)'
;MPLYLTQNVFLTGIVRDRPVPIPGSGMQLTNISHVRDLSSMLTMAVENPTTSSGNIFNCVSDRAVTVDGMAKLCAQAAGCPLNIVHYNPKTVGFDAKKAFPFRNMHFYAEPRAAKEVLGWESTTNLPEDLKERFEEYLKSGRDKKSMKFELDDKILESLKVALPV
;
A
#
# COMPACT_ATOMS: atom_id res chain seq x y z
N MET A 1 15.77 4.83 7.51
CA MET A 1 14.93 3.84 6.80
C MET A 1 13.96 4.61 5.91
N PRO A 2 14.04 4.50 4.58
CA PRO A 2 13.21 5.30 3.70
C PRO A 2 11.73 4.93 3.90
N LEU A 3 10.87 5.95 4.00
CA LEU A 3 9.43 5.83 4.23
C LEU A 3 8.67 5.15 3.09
N TYR A 4 9.34 4.95 1.96
CA TYR A 4 8.74 4.68 0.66
C TYR A 4 8.56 3.19 0.34
N LEU A 5 8.24 2.36 1.33
CA LEU A 5 8.11 0.92 1.08
C LEU A 5 6.71 0.34 1.28
N THR A 6 5.74 1.04 1.87
CA THR A 6 4.43 0.43 2.18
C THR A 6 3.31 1.46 2.41
N GLN A 7 2.15 0.94 2.83
CA GLN A 7 0.99 1.57 3.47
C GLN A 7 1.30 2.74 4.44
N ASN A 8 2.48 2.75 5.06
CA ASN A 8 2.91 3.81 5.98
C ASN A 8 2.99 5.20 5.33
N VAL A 9 3.14 5.29 4.01
CA VAL A 9 3.12 6.58 3.29
C VAL A 9 1.77 7.28 3.47
N PHE A 10 0.66 6.52 3.41
CA PHE A 10 -0.68 7.05 3.60
C PHE A 10 -0.91 7.43 5.06
N LEU A 11 -0.64 6.50 5.99
CA LEU A 11 -0.84 6.72 7.43
C LEU A 11 -0.08 7.96 7.91
N THR A 12 1.15 8.18 7.43
CA THR A 12 1.97 9.33 7.83
C THR A 12 1.37 10.67 7.43
N GLY A 13 0.85 10.79 6.20
CA GLY A 13 0.17 12.00 5.75
C GLY A 13 -1.15 12.21 6.49
N ILE A 14 -1.97 11.16 6.58
CA ILE A 14 -3.30 11.16 7.18
C ILE A 14 -3.27 11.61 8.65
N VAL A 15 -2.42 10.99 9.49
CA VAL A 15 -2.36 11.33 10.93
C VAL A 15 -1.82 12.73 11.22
N ARG A 16 -1.22 13.38 10.22
CA ARG A 16 -0.71 14.75 10.29
C ARG A 16 -1.64 15.76 9.62
N ASP A 17 -2.85 15.33 9.25
CA ASP A 17 -3.83 16.14 8.52
C ASP A 17 -3.28 16.72 7.20
N ARG A 18 -2.33 16.02 6.56
CA ARG A 18 -1.70 16.49 5.32
C ARG A 18 -2.42 15.92 4.10
N PRO A 19 -2.56 16.71 3.01
CA PRO A 19 -2.98 16.18 1.73
C PRO A 19 -2.07 15.03 1.27
N VAL A 20 -2.66 13.96 0.75
CA VAL A 20 -1.98 12.77 0.26
C VAL A 20 -1.85 12.88 -1.27
N PRO A 21 -0.65 13.19 -1.81
CA PRO A 21 -0.45 13.26 -3.25
C PRO A 21 -0.45 11.86 -3.88
N ILE A 22 -1.35 11.60 -4.83
CA ILE A 22 -1.45 10.32 -5.56
C ILE A 22 -1.25 10.56 -7.05
N PRO A 23 -0.32 9.86 -7.73
CA PRO A 23 -0.11 10.03 -9.16
C PRO A 23 -1.28 9.46 -9.97
N GLY A 24 -1.64 10.16 -11.04
CA GLY A 24 -2.69 9.73 -11.95
C GLY A 24 -4.08 9.78 -11.31
N SER A 25 -4.93 8.81 -11.64
CA SER A 25 -6.30 8.72 -11.11
C SER A 25 -6.42 7.99 -9.78
N GLY A 26 -5.33 7.37 -9.29
CA GLY A 26 -5.38 6.50 -8.11
C GLY A 26 -6.12 5.17 -8.31
N MET A 27 -6.64 4.89 -9.51
CA MET A 27 -7.40 3.68 -9.85
C MET A 27 -6.54 2.48 -10.22
N GLN A 28 -5.21 2.65 -10.28
CA GLN A 28 -4.28 1.55 -10.46
C GLN A 28 -4.44 0.51 -9.34
N LEU A 29 -4.52 -0.75 -9.74
CA LEU A 29 -4.72 -1.88 -8.85
C LEU A 29 -3.38 -2.44 -8.39
N THR A 30 -3.28 -2.77 -7.11
CA THR A 30 -2.15 -3.49 -6.53
C THR A 30 -2.64 -4.57 -5.58
N ASN A 31 -1.95 -5.70 -5.49
CA ASN A 31 -2.13 -6.58 -4.35
C ASN A 31 -1.46 -5.95 -3.13
N ILE A 32 -2.11 -6.08 -1.99
CA ILE A 32 -1.54 -5.85 -0.67
C ILE A 32 -1.76 -7.14 0.10
N SER A 33 -0.68 -7.75 0.56
CA SER A 33 -0.71 -9.09 1.11
C SER A 33 -0.14 -9.08 2.51
N HIS A 34 -0.88 -9.67 3.44
CA HIS A 34 -0.40 -9.86 4.78
C HIS A 34 0.70 -10.93 4.80
N VAL A 35 1.76 -10.72 5.57
CA VAL A 35 2.91 -11.63 5.60
C VAL A 35 2.51 -13.05 6.03
N ARG A 36 1.53 -13.17 6.94
CA ARG A 36 0.97 -14.45 7.40
C ARG A 36 0.45 -15.30 6.24
N ASP A 37 -0.31 -14.69 5.33
CA ASP A 37 -0.86 -15.36 4.18
C ASP A 37 0.23 -15.77 3.18
N LEU A 38 1.16 -14.87 2.89
CA LEU A 38 2.30 -15.19 2.01
C LEU A 38 3.13 -16.35 2.58
N SER A 39 3.42 -16.32 3.89
CA SER A 39 4.14 -17.41 4.55
C SER A 39 3.35 -18.72 4.51
N SER A 40 2.03 -18.69 4.72
CA SER A 40 1.21 -19.90 4.67
C SER A 40 1.23 -20.55 3.28
N MET A 41 1.20 -19.76 2.21
CA MET A 41 1.27 -20.27 0.84
C MET A 41 2.63 -20.90 0.54
N LEU A 42 3.72 -20.25 0.98
CA LEU A 42 5.07 -20.78 0.84
C LEU A 42 5.24 -22.08 1.64
N THR A 43 4.76 -22.13 2.88
CA THR A 43 4.76 -23.33 3.72
C THR A 43 4.00 -24.47 3.05
N MET A 44 2.78 -24.22 2.57
CA MET A 44 1.97 -25.24 1.87
C MET A 44 2.68 -25.78 0.63
N ALA A 45 3.34 -24.93 -0.14
CA ALA A 45 4.08 -25.38 -1.32
C ALA A 45 5.25 -26.31 -0.94
N VAL A 46 5.99 -25.98 0.13
CA VAL A 46 7.13 -26.76 0.63
C VAL A 46 6.68 -28.08 1.26
N GLU A 47 5.57 -28.09 2.00
CA GLU A 47 5.05 -29.29 2.67
C GLU A 47 4.41 -30.28 1.70
N ASN A 48 4.04 -29.86 0.48
CA ASN A 48 3.38 -30.69 -0.52
C ASN A 48 4.21 -30.81 -1.82
N PRO A 49 5.47 -31.30 -1.78
CA PRO A 49 6.39 -31.22 -2.91
C PRO A 49 5.90 -31.99 -4.15
N THR A 50 5.20 -33.10 -3.98
CA THR A 50 4.63 -33.87 -5.10
C THR A 50 3.58 -33.05 -5.87
N THR A 51 2.73 -32.32 -5.16
CA THR A 51 1.68 -31.48 -5.76
C THR A 51 2.26 -30.17 -6.29
N SER A 52 3.24 -29.59 -5.60
CA SER A 52 3.85 -28.29 -5.94
C SER A 52 4.86 -28.37 -7.09
N SER A 53 5.53 -29.51 -7.27
CA SER A 53 6.60 -29.64 -8.28
C SER A 53 6.07 -29.37 -9.70
N GLY A 54 6.83 -28.59 -10.47
CA GLY A 54 6.46 -28.21 -11.84
C GLY A 54 5.41 -27.09 -11.95
N ASN A 55 4.87 -26.60 -10.83
CA ASN A 55 3.91 -25.50 -10.82
C ASN A 55 4.58 -24.15 -10.52
N ILE A 56 3.94 -23.07 -10.99
CA ILE A 56 4.31 -21.68 -10.69
C ILE A 56 3.17 -21.05 -9.90
N PHE A 57 3.49 -20.50 -8.74
CA PHE A 57 2.52 -19.89 -7.84
C PHE A 57 2.74 -18.39 -7.71
N ASN A 58 1.71 -17.59 -7.97
CA ASN A 58 1.71 -16.18 -7.60
C ASN A 58 1.51 -16.08 -6.09
N CYS A 59 2.55 -15.65 -5.37
CA CYS A 59 2.48 -15.42 -3.93
C CYS A 59 1.95 -14.01 -3.65
N VAL A 60 0.63 -13.88 -3.74
CA VAL A 60 -0.12 -12.63 -3.55
C VAL A 60 -1.43 -12.93 -2.81
N SER A 61 -2.06 -11.89 -2.28
CA SER A 61 -3.41 -11.98 -1.73
C SER A 61 -4.42 -12.21 -2.84
N ASP A 62 -5.59 -12.73 -2.47
CA ASP A 62 -6.66 -13.03 -3.42
C ASP A 62 -7.54 -11.83 -3.79
N ARG A 63 -7.14 -10.64 -3.35
CA ARG A 63 -7.75 -9.36 -3.66
C ARG A 63 -6.72 -8.34 -4.10
N ALA A 64 -7.16 -7.44 -4.97
CA ALA A 64 -6.45 -6.22 -5.29
C ALA A 64 -7.23 -5.02 -4.72
N VAL A 65 -6.51 -3.93 -4.46
CA VAL A 65 -7.08 -2.66 -4.03
C VAL A 65 -6.58 -1.56 -4.97
N THR A 66 -7.40 -0.56 -5.22
CA THR A 66 -6.93 0.66 -5.90
C THR A 66 -6.05 1.46 -4.95
N VAL A 67 -5.15 2.28 -5.47
CA VAL A 67 -4.33 3.15 -4.63
C VAL A 67 -5.16 4.16 -3.83
N ASP A 68 -6.23 4.71 -4.43
CA ASP A 68 -7.21 5.51 -3.70
C ASP A 68 -7.94 4.70 -2.63
N GLY A 69 -8.31 3.46 -2.93
CA GLY A 69 -8.92 2.54 -1.99
C GLY A 69 -8.01 2.25 -0.80
N MET A 70 -6.70 2.11 -1.05
CA MET A 70 -5.71 1.92 0.00
C MET A 70 -5.64 3.12 0.94
N ALA A 71 -5.59 4.34 0.39
CA ALA A 71 -5.60 5.57 1.20
C ALA A 71 -6.89 5.69 2.05
N LYS A 72 -8.05 5.33 1.47
CA LYS A 72 -9.35 5.29 2.18
C LYS A 72 -9.36 4.29 3.32
N LEU A 73 -8.87 3.08 3.10
CA LEU A 73 -8.78 2.05 4.15
C LEU A 73 -7.81 2.48 5.26
N CYS A 74 -6.67 3.10 4.92
CA CYS A 74 -5.76 3.67 5.92
C CYS A 74 -6.43 4.78 6.75
N ALA A 75 -7.20 5.67 6.13
CA ALA A 75 -7.92 6.73 6.83
C ALA A 75 -8.99 6.18 7.78
N GLN A 76 -9.73 5.16 7.33
CA GLN A 76 -10.69 4.44 8.15
C GLN A 76 -10.02 3.76 9.36
N ALA A 77 -8.88 3.09 9.16
CA ALA A 77 -8.12 2.47 10.23
C ALA A 77 -7.57 3.50 11.24
N ALA A 78 -7.16 4.68 10.76
CA ALA A 78 -6.67 5.78 11.60
C ALA A 78 -7.79 6.57 12.30
N GLY A 79 -9.04 6.45 11.85
CA GLY A 79 -10.14 7.30 12.32
C GLY A 79 -9.96 8.78 11.96
N CYS A 80 -9.23 9.08 10.89
CA CYS A 80 -8.87 10.44 10.48
C CYS A 80 -9.53 10.81 9.14
N PRO A 81 -9.75 12.12 8.87
CA PRO A 81 -10.19 12.57 7.57
C PRO A 81 -9.13 12.27 6.49
N LEU A 82 -9.58 12.16 5.24
CA LEU A 82 -8.72 11.92 4.10
C LEU A 82 -8.87 13.04 3.06
N ASN A 83 -7.74 13.62 2.67
CA ASN A 83 -7.66 14.56 1.56
C ASN A 83 -6.68 14.01 0.51
N ILE A 84 -7.21 13.43 -0.57
CA ILE A 84 -6.40 12.96 -1.70
C ILE A 84 -6.23 14.11 -2.69
N VAL A 85 -5.00 14.33 -3.14
CA VAL A 85 -4.68 15.26 -4.23
C VAL A 85 -4.07 14.47 -5.38
N HIS A 86 -4.77 14.38 -6.49
CA HIS A 86 -4.25 13.73 -7.69
C HIS A 86 -3.30 14.66 -8.45
N TYR A 87 -2.21 14.11 -8.98
CA TYR A 87 -1.24 14.86 -9.77
C TYR A 87 -0.80 14.13 -11.03
N ASN A 88 -0.40 14.87 -12.05
CA ASN A 88 0.20 14.30 -13.25
C ASN A 88 1.73 14.19 -13.08
N PRO A 89 2.30 12.98 -12.97
CA PRO A 89 3.74 12.82 -12.75
C PRO A 89 4.60 13.32 -13.91
N LYS A 90 4.03 13.56 -15.10
CA LYS A 90 4.75 14.12 -16.24
C LYS A 90 4.93 15.63 -16.17
N THR A 91 4.16 16.34 -15.34
CA THR A 91 4.15 17.82 -15.30
C THR A 91 4.82 18.40 -14.07
N VAL A 92 5.17 17.60 -13.07
CA VAL A 92 5.75 18.07 -11.79
C VAL A 92 7.23 18.49 -11.89
N GLY A 93 7.87 18.36 -13.06
CA GLY A 93 9.21 18.92 -13.32
C GLY A 93 10.38 18.21 -12.61
N PHE A 94 10.13 17.12 -11.89
CA PHE A 94 11.14 16.26 -11.29
C PHE A 94 10.74 14.77 -11.41
N ASP A 95 11.66 13.86 -11.05
CA ASP A 95 11.40 12.42 -11.12
C ASP A 95 10.37 11.96 -10.06
N ALA A 96 9.10 11.98 -10.45
CA ALA A 96 7.97 11.57 -9.64
C ALA A 96 8.03 10.09 -9.18
N LYS A 97 8.85 9.24 -9.81
CA LYS A 97 9.03 7.84 -9.37
C LYS A 97 9.64 7.74 -7.97
N LYS A 98 10.32 8.80 -7.51
CA LYS A 98 10.87 8.88 -6.16
C LYS A 98 9.86 9.34 -5.11
N ALA A 99 8.75 9.97 -5.54
CA ALA A 99 7.76 10.54 -4.64
C ALA A 99 6.72 9.52 -4.17
N PHE A 100 6.41 8.51 -5.00
CA PHE A 100 5.35 7.56 -4.69
C PHE A 100 5.83 6.10 -4.78
N PRO A 101 5.55 5.26 -3.76
CA PRO A 101 6.15 3.92 -3.67
C PRO A 101 5.48 2.86 -4.55
N PHE A 102 4.31 3.16 -5.12
CA PHE A 102 3.59 2.25 -6.00
C PHE A 102 3.83 2.55 -7.47
N ARG A 103 3.77 1.53 -8.32
CA ARG A 103 3.82 1.71 -9.77
C ARG A 103 2.58 2.47 -10.24
N ASN A 104 2.77 3.41 -11.16
CA ASN A 104 1.66 4.13 -11.80
C ASN A 104 1.05 3.32 -12.96
N MET A 105 0.70 2.06 -12.69
CA MET A 105 0.05 1.11 -13.60
C MET A 105 -0.55 -0.02 -12.77
N HIS A 106 -1.49 -0.78 -13.34
CA HIS A 106 -1.97 -2.00 -12.69
C HIS A 106 -0.81 -2.97 -12.47
N PHE A 107 -0.62 -3.38 -11.22
CA PHE A 107 0.41 -4.32 -10.80
C PHE A 107 -0.18 -5.28 -9.77
N TYR A 108 -0.92 -6.26 -10.27
CA TYR A 108 -1.57 -7.28 -9.46
C TYR A 108 -1.54 -8.62 -10.19
N ALA A 109 -1.73 -9.68 -9.42
CA ALA A 109 -1.92 -11.04 -9.87
C ALA A 109 -3.00 -11.69 -8.98
N GLU A 110 -3.36 -12.94 -9.30
CA GLU A 110 -4.20 -13.74 -8.43
C GLU A 110 -3.47 -15.04 -8.04
N PRO A 111 -3.72 -15.57 -6.83
CA PRO A 111 -3.12 -16.81 -6.36
C PRO A 111 -3.90 -18.05 -6.85
N ARG A 112 -4.34 -18.07 -8.12
CA ARG A 112 -5.24 -19.12 -8.65
C ARG A 112 -4.69 -20.52 -8.43
N ALA A 113 -3.45 -20.74 -8.86
CA ALA A 113 -2.80 -22.03 -8.74
C ALA A 113 -2.66 -22.45 -7.27
N ALA A 114 -2.40 -21.52 -6.35
CA ALA A 114 -2.35 -21.86 -4.93
C ALA A 114 -3.72 -22.31 -4.41
N LYS A 115 -4.80 -21.63 -4.83
CA LYS A 115 -6.18 -22.02 -4.48
C LYS A 115 -6.56 -23.38 -5.07
N GLU A 116 -6.34 -23.59 -6.36
CA GLU A 116 -6.82 -24.77 -7.08
C GLU A 116 -5.94 -26.02 -6.86
N VAL A 117 -4.62 -25.85 -6.82
CA VAL A 117 -3.66 -26.97 -6.74
C VAL A 117 -3.31 -27.30 -5.29
N LEU A 118 -3.12 -26.28 -4.44
CA LEU A 118 -2.73 -26.48 -3.04
C LEU A 118 -3.92 -26.44 -2.08
N GLY A 119 -5.10 -26.00 -2.52
CA GLY A 119 -6.24 -25.77 -1.63
C GLY A 119 -6.02 -24.59 -0.69
N TRP A 120 -5.13 -23.65 -1.04
CA TRP A 120 -4.82 -22.50 -0.19
C TRP A 120 -5.99 -21.51 -0.13
N GLU A 121 -6.24 -20.95 1.05
CA GLU A 121 -7.21 -19.88 1.27
C GLU A 121 -6.60 -18.78 2.15
N SER A 122 -6.97 -17.52 1.88
CA SER A 122 -6.54 -16.37 2.66
C SER A 122 -7.17 -16.41 4.05
N THR A 123 -6.38 -16.14 5.08
CA THR A 123 -6.84 -16.08 6.48
C THR A 123 -6.96 -14.66 7.01
N THR A 124 -6.53 -13.66 6.22
CA THR A 124 -6.48 -12.27 6.65
C THR A 124 -7.48 -11.38 5.92
N ASN A 125 -7.70 -10.18 6.45
CA ASN A 125 -8.69 -9.25 5.93
C ASN A 125 -8.10 -7.86 5.92
N LEU A 126 -7.82 -7.32 4.73
CA LEU A 126 -7.08 -6.05 4.58
C LEU A 126 -7.60 -4.89 5.47
N PRO A 127 -8.92 -4.59 5.53
CA PRO A 127 -9.45 -3.62 6.50
C PRO A 127 -9.09 -3.88 7.97
N GLU A 128 -9.15 -5.13 8.43
CA GLU A 128 -8.80 -5.50 9.81
C GLU A 128 -7.27 -5.47 10.03
N ASP A 129 -6.51 -6.02 9.08
CA ASP A 129 -5.04 -6.01 9.08
C ASP A 129 -4.49 -4.57 9.14
N LEU A 130 -5.20 -3.61 8.56
CA LEU A 130 -4.85 -2.20 8.59
C LEU A 130 -5.02 -1.55 9.96
N LYS A 131 -5.94 -2.03 10.80
CA LYS A 131 -6.07 -1.59 12.20
C LYS A 131 -4.85 -2.04 13.00
N GLU A 132 -4.48 -3.31 12.88
CA GLU A 132 -3.26 -3.85 13.50
C GLU A 132 -2.02 -3.07 13.04
N ARG A 133 -1.89 -2.84 11.72
CA ARG A 133 -0.79 -2.05 11.18
C ARG A 133 -0.77 -0.61 11.71
N PHE A 134 -1.93 0.02 11.90
CA PHE A 134 -2.01 1.36 12.46
C PHE A 134 -1.57 1.38 13.93
N GLU A 135 -1.96 0.39 14.73
CA GLU A 135 -1.46 0.26 16.10
C GLU A 135 0.06 0.11 16.16
N GLU A 136 0.66 -0.72 15.28
CA GLU A 136 2.11 -0.84 15.16
C GLU A 136 2.77 0.48 14.75
N TYR A 137 2.14 1.21 13.83
CA TYR A 137 2.60 2.54 13.41
C TYR A 137 2.69 3.49 14.61
N LEU A 138 1.66 3.55 15.46
CA LEU A 138 1.65 4.36 16.68
C LEU A 138 2.69 3.89 17.71
N LYS A 139 2.77 2.57 17.96
CA LYS A 139 3.76 1.97 18.89
C LYS A 139 5.20 2.29 18.48
N SER A 140 5.45 2.39 17.17
CA SER A 140 6.78 2.75 16.65
C SER A 140 7.16 4.22 16.83
N GLY A 141 6.24 5.08 17.32
CA GLY A 141 6.46 6.51 17.51
C GLY A 141 6.60 7.30 16.21
N ARG A 142 6.21 6.71 15.08
CA ARG A 142 6.32 7.34 13.76
C ARG A 142 5.36 8.50 13.59
N ASP A 143 4.24 8.52 14.30
CA ASP A 143 3.30 9.63 14.41
C ASP A 143 3.98 10.89 14.97
N LYS A 144 4.86 10.74 15.97
CA LYS A 144 5.52 11.86 16.68
C LYS A 144 6.85 12.27 16.07
N LYS A 145 7.46 11.40 15.26
CA LYS A 145 8.78 11.67 14.68
C LYS A 145 8.72 12.84 13.70
N SER A 146 9.59 13.83 13.91
CA SER A 146 9.80 14.92 12.96
C SER A 146 10.31 14.38 11.63
N MET A 147 9.73 14.88 10.53
CA MET A 147 9.94 14.38 9.19
C MET A 147 9.78 15.50 8.18
N LYS A 148 10.55 15.43 7.10
CA LYS A 148 10.43 16.33 5.96
C LYS A 148 9.63 15.67 4.86
N PHE A 149 8.73 16.43 4.24
CA PHE A 149 7.85 15.99 3.16
C PHE A 149 8.25 16.63 1.81
N GLU A 150 9.55 16.84 1.59
CA GLU A 150 10.07 17.71 0.51
C GLU A 150 9.51 17.41 -0.88
N LEU A 151 9.29 16.13 -1.24
CA LEU A 151 8.73 15.76 -2.54
C LEU A 151 7.21 15.98 -2.58
N ASP A 152 6.50 15.66 -1.50
CA ASP A 152 5.06 15.90 -1.40
C ASP A 152 4.77 17.40 -1.40
N ASP A 153 5.55 18.19 -0.65
CA ASP A 153 5.47 19.66 -0.60
C ASP A 153 5.65 20.25 -2.01
N LYS A 154 6.69 19.84 -2.74
CA LYS A 154 6.91 20.27 -4.12
C LYS A 154 5.75 19.92 -5.05
N ILE A 155 5.13 18.74 -4.89
CA ILE A 155 3.94 18.36 -5.67
C ILE A 155 2.78 19.29 -5.34
N LEU A 156 2.49 19.47 -4.05
CA LEU A 156 1.36 20.27 -3.58
C LEU A 156 1.52 21.75 -3.96
N GLU A 157 2.74 22.30 -3.86
CA GLU A 157 3.10 23.65 -4.34
C GLU A 157 2.86 23.78 -5.85
N SER A 158 3.29 22.79 -6.65
CA SER A 158 3.07 22.82 -8.11
C SER A 158 1.59 22.84 -8.51
N LEU A 159 0.73 22.32 -7.62
CA LEU A 159 -0.72 22.28 -7.78
C LEU A 159 -1.44 23.45 -7.09
N LYS A 160 -0.70 24.35 -6.43
CA LYS A 160 -1.25 25.47 -5.64
C LYS A 160 -2.20 25.01 -4.53
N VAL A 161 -1.96 23.84 -3.95
CA VAL A 161 -2.73 23.32 -2.82
C VAL A 161 -2.17 23.92 -1.53
N ALA A 162 -3.05 24.49 -0.71
CA ALA A 162 -2.66 25.01 0.60
C ALA A 162 -2.21 23.88 1.54
N LEU A 163 -1.08 24.07 2.22
CA LEU A 163 -0.61 23.15 3.24
C LEU A 163 -1.24 23.52 4.60
N PRO A 164 -1.56 22.53 5.45
CA PRO A 164 -1.92 22.80 6.84
C PRO A 164 -0.77 23.54 7.53
N VAL A 165 -1.11 24.56 8.31
CA VAL A 165 -0.17 25.37 9.11
C VAL A 165 0.22 24.62 10.38
#